data_AF-A0A3M1U5J6-F1
#
_entry.id   AF-A0A3M1U5J6-F1
#
_cell.length_a   1.000
_cell.length_b   1.000
_cell.length_c   1.000
_cell.angle_alpha   90.00
_cell.angle_beta   90.00
_cell.angle_gamma   90.00
#
_symmetry.space_group_name_H-M   'P 1'
#
loop_
_entity.id
_entity.type
_entity.pdbx_description
1 polymer ?
#
loop_
_entity_poly.entity_id
_entity_poly.type
_entity_poly.pdbx_seq_one_letter_code
_entity_poly.pdbx_strand_id
1 'polypeptide(L)'
;MENGPIGCVYGTETDPTSAYEFNFWAEKGAPIGIGTIVKVLSPDEDVTVYGTVVEAHAYNDAPNALSDYLGSQRNPAARATTKRPEIRTFRAAVLRREPEEPIGAVPIGQVYFADAEAVQTALHCDNMALPSPVGVYGDVANPCP
;
A
#
# COMPACT_ATOMS: atom_id res chain seq x y z
N MET A 1 -18.08 -8.41 -0.58
CA MET A 1 -18.03 -7.61 -1.82
C MET A 1 -16.57 -7.59 -2.18
N GLU A 2 -16.13 -8.27 -3.23
CA GLU A 2 -14.72 -8.21 -3.63
C GLU A 2 -14.40 -6.74 -3.97
N ASN A 3 -13.63 -6.10 -3.10
CA ASN A 3 -13.08 -4.79 -3.41
C ASN A 3 -12.16 -4.97 -4.61
N GLY A 4 -12.45 -4.24 -5.70
CA GLY A 4 -11.59 -4.24 -6.87
C GLY A 4 -10.15 -3.83 -6.53
N PRO A 5 -9.20 -4.04 -7.46
CA PRO A 5 -7.81 -3.70 -7.22
C PRO A 5 -7.67 -2.21 -6.88
N ILE A 6 -6.98 -1.92 -5.78
CA ILE A 6 -6.75 -0.55 -5.28
C ILE A 6 -5.55 0.11 -5.97
N GLY A 7 -4.65 -0.71 -6.51
CA GLY A 7 -3.38 -0.26 -7.03
C GLY A 7 -2.56 -1.38 -7.66
N CYS A 8 -1.35 -1.03 -8.08
CA CYS A 8 -0.42 -1.98 -8.69
C CYS A 8 0.99 -1.78 -8.12
N VAL A 9 1.64 -2.89 -7.79
CA VAL A 9 3.03 -2.92 -7.33
C VAL A 9 3.95 -2.48 -8.47
N TYR A 10 4.97 -1.72 -8.14
CA TYR A 10 6.02 -1.34 -9.07
C TYR A 10 7.39 -1.45 -8.40
N GLY A 11 8.41 -1.78 -9.20
CA GLY A 11 9.81 -1.70 -8.82
C GLY A 11 10.54 -0.84 -9.84
N THR A 12 11.20 0.23 -9.38
CA THR A 12 12.06 1.06 -10.23
C THR A 12 13.52 0.87 -9.84
N GLU A 13 14.45 1.41 -10.63
CA GLU A 13 15.87 1.40 -10.29
C GLU A 13 16.18 2.14 -8.97
N THR A 14 15.43 3.20 -8.66
CA THR A 14 15.60 3.97 -7.43
C THR A 14 14.90 3.30 -6.25
N ASP A 15 13.76 2.66 -6.51
CA ASP A 15 12.91 2.01 -5.50
C ASP A 15 12.60 0.57 -5.92
N PRO A 16 13.54 -0.38 -5.77
CA PRO A 16 13.33 -1.78 -6.14
C PRO A 16 12.39 -2.49 -5.16
N THR A 17 11.67 -3.52 -5.64
CA THR A 17 10.94 -4.43 -4.74
C THR A 17 11.91 -5.40 -4.08
N SER A 18 11.70 -5.66 -2.79
CA SER A 18 12.49 -6.60 -2.01
C SER A 18 11.59 -7.67 -1.38
N ALA A 19 12.15 -8.59 -0.60
CA ALA A 19 11.34 -9.54 0.16
C ALA A 19 10.66 -8.91 1.38
N TYR A 20 11.17 -7.77 1.87
CA TYR A 20 10.69 -7.11 3.10
C TYR A 20 9.80 -5.92 2.83
N GLU A 21 9.95 -5.29 1.66
CA GLU A 21 9.29 -4.03 1.35
C GLU A 21 8.99 -3.96 -0.14
N PHE A 22 7.86 -3.35 -0.47
CA PHE A 22 7.44 -3.09 -1.84
C PHE A 22 6.77 -1.72 -1.96
N ASN A 23 6.76 -1.21 -3.19
CA ASN A 23 6.10 0.04 -3.53
C ASN A 23 4.92 -0.25 -4.44
N PHE A 24 3.84 0.49 -4.27
CA PHE A 24 2.69 0.41 -5.16
C PHE A 24 2.10 1.79 -5.37
N TRP A 25 1.50 2.00 -6.53
CA TRP A 25 0.73 3.22 -6.79
C TRP A 25 -0.75 2.91 -6.69
N ALA A 26 -1.55 3.88 -6.25
CA ALA A 26 -2.99 3.75 -6.12
C ALA A 26 -3.71 5.01 -6.64
N GLU A 27 -5.01 4.88 -6.89
CA GLU A 27 -5.82 6.02 -7.29
C GLU A 27 -5.91 7.08 -6.19
N LYS A 28 -5.96 8.36 -6.57
CA LYS A 28 -5.97 9.50 -5.64
C LYS A 28 -7.11 9.45 -4.61
N GLY A 29 -8.22 8.79 -4.94
CA GLY A 29 -9.39 8.65 -4.06
C GLY A 29 -9.36 7.43 -3.14
N ALA A 30 -8.36 6.56 -3.25
CA ALA A 30 -8.28 5.35 -2.45
C ALA A 30 -8.09 5.71 -0.96
N PRO A 31 -8.93 5.18 -0.05
CA PRO A 31 -8.84 5.47 1.40
C PRO A 31 -7.71 4.66 2.05
N ILE A 32 -6.47 4.94 1.65
CA ILE A 32 -5.26 4.25 2.14
C ILE A 32 -4.59 5.14 3.19
N GLY A 33 -4.49 4.63 4.42
CA GLY A 33 -3.78 5.27 5.52
C GLY A 33 -2.51 4.52 5.89
N ILE A 34 -1.69 5.14 6.73
CA ILE A 34 -0.58 4.45 7.39
C ILE A 34 -1.15 3.36 8.31
N GLY A 35 -0.55 2.18 8.28
CA GLY A 35 -0.99 0.99 9.02
C GLY A 35 -2.07 0.17 8.31
N THR A 36 -2.64 0.65 7.20
CA THR A 36 -3.58 -0.15 6.40
C THR A 36 -2.90 -1.43 5.91
N ILE A 37 -3.55 -2.57 6.14
CA ILE A 37 -3.07 -3.87 5.65
C ILE A 37 -3.59 -4.07 4.22
N VAL A 38 -2.69 -4.46 3.34
CA VAL A 38 -2.93 -4.71 1.93
C VAL A 38 -2.51 -6.11 1.56
N LYS A 39 -3.18 -6.66 0.54
CA LYS A 39 -2.90 -7.97 -0.05
C LYS A 39 -2.46 -7.75 -1.49
N VAL A 40 -1.33 -8.34 -1.87
CA VAL A 40 -0.83 -8.35 -3.24
C VAL A 40 -1.08 -9.72 -3.83
N LEU A 41 -1.69 -9.74 -5.02
CA LEU A 41 -1.84 -10.93 -5.85
C LEU A 41 -1.04 -10.72 -7.13
N SER A 42 -0.10 -11.63 -7.40
CA SER A 42 0.56 -11.68 -8.70
C SER A 42 -0.28 -12.49 -9.69
N PRO A 43 -0.52 -11.99 -10.91
CA PRO A 43 -1.18 -12.78 -11.95
C PRO A 43 -0.26 -13.86 -12.55
N ASP A 44 1.06 -13.66 -12.48
CA ASP A 44 2.07 -14.53 -13.09
C ASP A 44 2.66 -15.56 -12.11
N GLU A 45 2.59 -15.27 -10.81
CA GLU A 45 3.07 -16.12 -9.74
C GLU A 45 1.93 -16.43 -8.78
N ASP A 46 1.74 -17.69 -8.40
CA ASP A 46 0.75 -18.10 -7.38
C ASP A 46 1.29 -17.77 -5.97
N VAL A 47 1.59 -16.48 -5.77
CA VAL A 47 2.19 -15.91 -4.57
C VAL A 47 1.30 -14.79 -4.07
N THR A 48 0.84 -14.96 -2.84
CA THR A 48 0.13 -13.92 -2.09
C THR A 48 1.08 -13.26 -1.10
N VAL A 49 1.16 -11.94 -1.13
CA VAL A 49 1.95 -11.17 -0.17
C VAL A 49 1.03 -10.26 0.62
N TYR A 50 1.15 -10.30 1.95
CA TYR A 50 0.46 -9.41 2.86
C TYR A 50 1.44 -8.37 3.38
N GLY A 51 1.04 -7.10 3.39
CA GLY A 51 1.88 -6.02 3.88
C GLY A 51 1.09 -4.92 4.57
N THR A 52 1.78 -4.11 5.36
CA THR A 52 1.22 -2.92 6.00
C THR A 52 1.84 -1.66 5.40
N VAL A 53 1.02 -0.65 5.13
CA VAL A 53 1.47 0.62 4.56
C VAL A 53 2.25 1.40 5.63
N VAL A 54 3.51 1.72 5.34
CA VAL A 54 4.40 2.44 6.25
C VAL A 54 4.60 3.89 5.84
N GLU A 55 4.61 4.18 4.54
CA GLU A 55 4.80 5.54 4.01
C GLU A 55 3.88 5.82 2.83
N ALA A 56 3.58 7.10 2.62
CA ALA A 56 2.83 7.60 1.48
C ALA A 56 3.58 8.79 0.86
N HIS A 57 3.81 8.70 -0.45
CA HIS A 57 4.48 9.71 -1.25
C HIS A 57 3.51 10.21 -2.34
N ALA A 58 3.61 11.48 -2.69
CA ALA A 58 2.80 12.08 -3.75
C ALA A 58 3.75 12.77 -4.74
N TYR A 59 3.68 12.33 -6.00
CA TYR A 59 4.45 12.88 -7.10
C TYR A 59 3.53 13.72 -7.98
N ASN A 60 3.99 14.91 -8.34
CA ASN A 60 3.41 15.72 -9.40
C ASN A 60 4.37 15.74 -10.61
N ASP A 61 3.90 16.28 -11.73
CA ASP A 61 4.69 16.42 -12.96
C ASP A 61 5.75 17.55 -12.90
N ALA A 62 5.94 18.20 -11.74
CA ALA A 62 6.95 19.24 -11.59
C ALA A 62 8.34 18.61 -11.42
N PRO A 63 9.37 19.10 -12.12
CA PRO A 63 10.70 18.49 -12.07
C PRO A 63 11.40 18.67 -10.71
N ASN A 64 11.03 19.71 -9.95
CA ASN A 64 11.52 19.95 -8.59
C ASN A 64 10.61 20.98 -7.88
N ALA A 65 10.79 21.09 -6.56
CA ALA A 65 10.02 22.00 -5.72
C ALA A 65 10.17 23.48 -6.10
N LEU A 66 11.36 23.92 -6.57
CA LEU A 66 11.58 25.31 -6.96
C LEU A 66 10.80 25.67 -8.22
N SER A 67 10.72 24.75 -9.18
CA SER A 67 9.91 24.91 -10.40
C SER A 67 8.42 25.01 -10.07
N ASP A 68 7.92 24.25 -9.10
CA ASP A 68 6.54 24.34 -8.64
C ASP A 68 6.24 25.67 -7.91
N TYR A 69 7.17 26.12 -7.06
CA TYR A 69 7.07 27.41 -6.37
C TYR A 69 7.07 28.62 -7.31
N LEU A 70 7.91 28.59 -8.35
CA LEU A 70 7.95 29.63 -9.37
C LEU A 70 6.72 29.56 -10.29
N GLY A 71 6.28 28.35 -10.65
CA GLY A 71 5.09 28.12 -11.48
C GLY A 71 3.79 28.56 -10.81
N SER A 72 3.70 28.47 -9.48
CA SER A 72 2.60 29.00 -8.68
C SER A 72 2.68 30.51 -8.41
N GLN A 73 3.67 31.21 -8.98
CA GLN A 73 3.97 32.62 -8.72
C GLN A 73 4.10 32.93 -7.21
N ARG A 74 4.65 31.98 -6.44
CA ARG A 74 4.80 32.08 -4.98
C ARG A 74 3.47 32.18 -4.22
N ASN A 75 2.35 31.86 -4.85
CA ASN A 75 1.03 31.90 -4.23
C ASN A 75 0.56 30.47 -3.94
N PRO A 76 0.47 30.05 -2.66
CA PRO A 76 0.07 28.69 -2.29
C PRO A 76 -1.40 28.38 -2.62
N ALA A 77 -2.23 29.41 -2.82
CA ALA A 77 -3.63 29.25 -3.23
C ALA A 77 -3.79 29.24 -4.76
N ALA A 78 -2.73 29.53 -5.52
CA ALA A 78 -2.80 29.53 -6.97
C ALA A 78 -3.00 28.10 -7.49
N ARG A 79 -4.19 27.85 -8.02
CA ARG A 79 -4.46 26.61 -8.76
C ARG A 79 -3.80 26.71 -10.12
N ALA A 80 -3.04 25.68 -10.50
CA ALA A 80 -2.52 25.57 -11.84
C ALA A 80 -3.67 25.62 -12.86
N THR A 81 -3.45 26.32 -13.98
CA THR A 81 -4.45 26.46 -15.05
C THR A 81 -4.81 25.10 -15.68
N THR A 82 -3.89 24.14 -15.64
CA THR A 82 -4.09 22.75 -16.05
C THR A 82 -4.08 21.82 -14.85
N LYS A 83 -4.94 20.78 -14.88
CA LYS A 83 -4.90 19.70 -13.88
C LYS A 83 -3.61 18.92 -14.09
N ARG A 84 -2.61 19.15 -13.22
CA ARG A 84 -1.38 18.36 -13.20
C ARG A 84 -1.72 16.93 -12.74
N PRO A 85 -1.26 15.89 -13.46
CA PRO A 85 -1.41 14.53 -12.99
C PRO A 85 -0.61 14.37 -11.69
N GLU A 86 -1.25 13.80 -10.68
CA GLU A 86 -0.64 13.48 -9.39
C GLU A 86 -0.73 11.96 -9.22
N ILE A 87 0.41 11.33 -8.95
CA ILE A 87 0.49 9.90 -8.65
C ILE A 87 0.73 9.78 -7.16
N ARG A 88 -0.08 8.97 -6.47
CA ARG A 88 0.17 8.57 -5.09
C ARG A 88 0.83 7.22 -5.08
N THR A 89 2.00 7.17 -4.46
CA THR A 89 2.73 5.94 -4.24
C THR A 89 2.83 5.67 -2.76
N PHE A 90 2.84 4.39 -2.41
CA PHE A 90 2.83 3.93 -1.05
C PHE A 90 3.93 2.90 -0.91
N ARG A 91 4.64 2.97 0.22
CA ARG A 91 5.58 1.94 0.62
C ARG A 91 4.91 1.07 1.65
N ALA A 92 4.98 -0.23 1.46
CA ALA A 92 4.46 -1.21 2.39
C ALA A 92 5.55 -2.17 2.85
N ALA A 93 5.54 -2.48 4.14
CA ALA A 93 6.37 -3.52 4.75
C ALA A 93 5.63 -4.85 4.67
N VAL A 94 6.33 -5.90 4.22
CA VAL A 94 5.80 -7.25 4.10
C VAL A 94 5.66 -7.87 5.49
N LEU A 95 4.45 -8.34 5.80
CA LEU A 95 4.13 -9.07 7.03
C LEU A 95 4.28 -10.57 6.82
N ARG A 96 3.72 -11.09 5.71
CA ARG A 96 3.68 -12.53 5.42
C ARG A 96 3.64 -12.76 3.92
N ARG A 97 4.15 -13.90 3.48
CA ARG A 97 4.09 -14.38 2.10
C ARG A 97 3.64 -15.84 2.08
N GLU A 98 2.79 -16.16 1.12
CA GLU A 98 2.30 -17.51 0.86
C GLU A 98 2.51 -17.84 -0.63
N PRO A 99 3.27 -18.88 -0.98
CA PRO A 99 4.06 -19.78 -0.11
C PRO A 99 5.30 -19.10 0.52
N GLU A 100 5.71 -19.55 1.72
CA GLU A 100 6.85 -18.97 2.46
C GLU A 100 8.19 -19.18 1.73
N GLU A 101 8.37 -20.33 1.09
CA GLU A 101 9.55 -20.66 0.29
C GLU A 101 9.20 -20.75 -1.20
N PRO A 102 10.10 -20.33 -2.12
CA PRO A 102 11.43 -19.76 -1.91
C PRO A 102 11.36 -18.25 -1.64
N ILE A 103 12.18 -17.70 -0.72
CA ILE A 103 12.20 -16.26 -0.43
C ILE A 103 12.64 -15.50 -1.70
N GLY A 104 11.72 -14.71 -2.25
CA GLY A 104 11.92 -13.90 -3.45
C GLY A 104 11.47 -12.46 -3.22
N ALA A 105 11.80 -11.58 -4.18
CA ALA A 105 11.25 -10.24 -4.18
C ALA A 105 9.72 -10.28 -4.34
N VAL A 106 9.01 -9.27 -3.81
CA VAL A 106 7.57 -9.15 -4.05
C VAL A 106 7.33 -9.02 -5.57
N PRO A 107 6.46 -9.88 -6.14
CA PRO A 107 6.16 -9.84 -7.57
C PRO A 107 5.37 -8.60 -7.95
N ILE A 108 5.43 -8.24 -9.23
CA ILE A 108 4.64 -7.14 -9.79
C ILE A 108 3.19 -7.64 -9.90
N GLY A 109 2.33 -7.15 -9.02
CA GLY A 109 0.97 -7.63 -8.88
C GLY A 109 -0.06 -6.55 -8.57
N GLN A 110 -1.32 -6.95 -8.58
CA GLN A 110 -2.44 -6.10 -8.20
C GLN A 110 -2.55 -6.07 -6.68
N VAL A 111 -2.78 -4.87 -6.13
CA VAL A 111 -2.95 -4.65 -4.71
C VAL A 111 -4.45 -4.57 -4.41
N TYR A 112 -4.85 -5.18 -3.30
CA TYR A 112 -6.22 -5.23 -2.78
C TYR A 112 -6.22 -4.81 -1.31
N PHE A 113 -7.36 -4.34 -0.82
CA PHE A 113 -7.56 -4.22 0.63
C PHE A 113 -7.57 -5.60 1.28
N ALA A 114 -6.96 -5.72 2.46
CA ALA A 114 -7.06 -6.95 3.23
C ALA A 114 -8.46 -7.07 3.85
N ASP A 115 -9.15 -8.16 3.52
CA ASP A 115 -10.36 -8.58 4.23
C ASP A 115 -10.01 -9.12 5.62
N ALA A 116 -11.02 -9.33 6.48
CA ALA A 116 -10.88 -9.91 7.82
C ALA A 116 -9.99 -11.16 7.86
N GLU A 117 -10.25 -12.14 6.99
CA GLU A 117 -9.44 -13.36 6.89
C GLU A 117 -7.99 -13.04 6.50
N ALA A 118 -7.77 -12.12 5.57
CA ALA A 118 -6.43 -11.71 5.15
C ALA A 118 -5.66 -11.01 6.29
N VAL A 119 -6.34 -10.24 7.14
CA VAL A 119 -5.74 -9.64 8.34
C VAL A 119 -5.33 -10.70 9.35
N GLN A 120 -6.19 -11.69 9.61
CA GLN A 120 -5.86 -12.81 10.49
C GLN A 120 -4.66 -13.61 9.97
N THR A 121 -4.65 -13.95 8.67
CA THR A 121 -3.54 -14.66 8.04
C THR A 121 -2.24 -13.84 8.11
N ALA A 122 -2.31 -12.54 7.81
CA ALA A 122 -1.15 -11.65 7.87
C ALA A 122 -0.53 -11.56 9.26
N LEU A 123 -1.37 -11.55 10.31
CA LEU A 123 -0.93 -11.46 11.72
C LEU A 123 -0.70 -12.83 12.38
N HIS A 124 -0.90 -13.92 11.63
CA HIS A 124 -0.85 -15.30 12.12
C HIS A 124 -1.80 -15.58 13.29
N CYS A 125 -2.98 -14.96 13.28
CA CYS A 125 -4.03 -15.18 14.27
C CYS A 125 -4.86 -16.44 13.98
N ASP A 126 -4.69 -17.04 12.79
CA ASP A 126 -5.43 -18.19 12.29
C ASP A 126 -5.25 -19.47 13.11
N ASN A 127 -4.12 -19.64 13.80
CA ASN A 127 -3.79 -20.85 14.55
C ASN A 127 -3.67 -20.63 16.08
N MET A 128 -4.16 -19.50 16.59
CA MET A 128 -4.01 -19.15 18.01
C MET A 128 -5.25 -19.53 18.83
N ALA A 129 -5.08 -20.37 19.86
CA ALA A 129 -6.18 -20.92 20.65
C ALA A 129 -6.92 -19.89 21.54
N LEU A 130 -6.29 -18.75 21.85
CA LEU A 130 -6.88 -17.62 22.58
C LEU A 130 -6.11 -16.34 22.21
N PRO A 131 -6.74 -15.29 21.68
CA PRO A 131 -6.10 -13.98 21.62
C PRO A 131 -5.98 -13.46 23.06
N SER A 132 -4.76 -13.23 23.55
CA SER A 132 -4.57 -12.26 24.63
C SER A 132 -4.59 -10.88 23.95
N PRO A 133 -5.69 -10.11 24.04
CA PRO A 133 -5.81 -8.89 23.26
C PRO A 133 -4.82 -7.85 23.81
N VAL A 134 -3.75 -7.59 23.06
CA VAL A 134 -2.89 -6.41 23.26
C VAL A 134 -3.48 -5.15 22.61
N GLY A 135 -4.67 -5.26 22.00
CA GLY A 135 -5.43 -4.16 21.38
C GLY A 135 -6.13 -4.63 20.11
N VAL A 136 -7.20 -3.94 19.72
CA VAL A 136 -7.93 -4.18 18.46
C VAL A 136 -7.46 -3.16 17.44
N TYR A 137 -7.15 -3.61 16.21
CA TYR A 137 -6.93 -2.70 15.08
C TYR A 137 -8.31 -2.28 14.54
N GLY A 138 -8.89 -1.22 15.10
CA GLY A 138 -10.24 -0.76 14.79
C GLY A 138 -10.92 -0.04 15.96
N ASP A 139 -12.20 0.31 15.78
CA ASP A 139 -13.04 0.85 16.86
C ASP A 139 -13.48 -0.30 17.79
N VAL A 140 -13.52 -0.04 19.11
CA VAL A 140 -13.95 -1.03 20.13
C VAL A 140 -15.37 -1.53 19.88
N ALA A 141 -16.18 -0.74 19.16
CA ALA A 141 -17.55 -1.08 18.79
C ALA A 141 -17.67 -2.01 17.57
N ASN A 142 -16.61 -2.12 16.75
CA ASN A 142 -16.63 -2.98 15.56
C ASN A 142 -15.23 -3.56 15.30
N PRO A 143 -14.81 -4.57 16.09
CA PRO A 143 -13.62 -5.33 15.76
C PRO A 143 -13.84 -5.97 14.38
N CYS A 144 -12.95 -5.69 13.43
CA CYS A 144 -12.89 -6.50 12.22
C CYS A 144 -12.73 -7.97 12.67
N PRO A 145 -13.51 -8.91 12.10
CA PRO A 145 -13.37 -10.32 12.43
C PRO A 145 -11.93 -10.79 12.19
#